data_AF-A0AA88Y2J6-F1
#
_entry.id   AF-A0AA88Y2J6-F1
#
_cell.length_a   1.000
_cell.length_b   1.000
_cell.length_c   1.000
_cell.angle_alpha   90.00
_cell.angle_beta   90.00
_cell.angle_gamma   90.00
#
_symmetry.space_group_name_H-M   'P 1'
#
loop_
_entity.id
_entity.type
_entity.pdbx_description
1 polymer ?
#
loop_
_entity_poly.entity_id
_entity_poly.type
_entity_poly.pdbx_seq_one_letter_code
_entity_poly.pdbx_strand_id
1 'polypeptide(L)'
;MEGTSRQLQGKYPDGRIASAIFCAFVTSILLVILEAFSPIQKQTDIAHVLVWILQVASMTLGIIATSLIFWTAYQHTKCKTESESESRNDDPSMGLKLLFLWFFAFSLLLQTSFSLAVDLDCLFKGEARPFPLLLSAFSALISMTFTIIQVGFISYAREADLPKTSKAVLCLLTVVVANLAIWFNSFVRDQNNLFAIGNMSQYLNESILRNETLCFWKSPIQKVAEGLLPYLVPARLEFGLFASSFLLRL
;
A
#
# COMPACT_ATOMS: atom_id res chain seq x y z
N MET A 1 10.23 49.44 40.27
CA MET A 1 8.98 48.75 39.89
C MET A 1 9.06 48.48 38.41
N GLU A 2 9.47 47.28 38.00
CA GLU A 2 9.15 46.77 36.67
C GLU A 2 9.22 45.26 36.75
N GLY A 3 8.03 44.67 36.77
CA GLY A 3 7.80 43.25 36.94
C GLY A 3 8.32 42.49 35.73
N THR A 4 9.10 41.47 36.02
CA THR A 4 9.52 40.45 35.07
C THR A 4 8.27 39.69 34.62
N SER A 5 7.74 40.09 33.47
CA SER A 5 6.73 39.37 32.72
C SER A 5 7.28 37.98 32.41
N ARG A 6 6.93 37.00 33.24
CA ARG A 6 7.03 35.58 32.92
C ARG A 6 6.29 35.39 31.60
N GLN A 7 7.05 35.32 30.50
CA GLN A 7 6.53 34.80 29.25
C GLN A 7 6.14 33.36 29.52
N LEU A 8 4.82 33.15 29.66
CA LEU A 8 4.15 31.91 29.35
C LEU A 8 4.44 31.61 27.87
N GLN A 9 5.63 31.07 27.59
CA GLN A 9 5.89 30.32 26.38
C GLN A 9 5.06 29.03 26.51
N GLY A 10 3.80 29.13 26.11
CA GLY A 10 3.00 27.96 25.74
C GLY A 10 3.80 27.21 24.69
N LYS A 11 4.36 26.07 25.10
CA LYS A 11 5.15 25.17 24.26
C LYS A 11 4.16 24.55 23.26
N TYR A 12 3.91 25.25 22.14
CA TYR A 12 3.13 24.69 21.05
C TYR A 12 3.77 23.35 20.67
N PRO A 13 2.99 22.25 20.57
CA PRO A 13 3.55 20.96 20.21
C PRO A 13 4.22 21.10 18.84
N ASP A 14 5.48 20.64 18.75
CA ASP A 14 6.21 20.60 17.49
C ASP A 14 5.31 19.98 16.42
N GLY A 15 5.16 20.64 15.26
CA GLY A 15 4.23 20.18 14.21
C GLY A 15 4.47 18.73 13.75
N ARG A 16 5.67 18.19 14.02
CA ARG A 16 6.02 16.77 13.83
C ARG A 16 5.28 15.84 14.80
N ILE A 17 5.21 16.22 16.09
CA ILE A 17 4.50 15.46 17.13
C ILE A 17 3.01 15.48 16.83
N ALA A 18 2.46 16.65 16.48
CA ALA A 18 1.05 16.76 16.10
C ALA A 18 0.70 15.89 14.88
N SER A 19 1.57 15.86 13.86
CA SER A 19 1.40 15.00 12.67
C SER A 19 1.43 13.51 13.03
N ALA A 20 2.35 13.09 13.91
CA ALA A 20 2.43 11.71 14.37
C ALA A 20 1.18 11.28 15.13
N ILE A 21 0.69 12.12 16.05
CA ILE A 21 -0.55 11.86 16.80
C ILE A 21 -1.73 11.74 15.84
N PHE A 22 -1.88 12.68 14.90
CA PHE A 22 -2.95 12.64 13.90
C PHE A 22 -2.92 11.36 13.07
N CYS A 23 -1.76 10.99 12.52
CA CYS A 23 -1.61 9.76 11.74
C CYS A 23 -1.87 8.50 12.57
N ALA A 24 -1.50 8.47 13.85
CA ALA A 24 -1.80 7.34 14.74
C ALA A 24 -3.31 7.17 14.97
N PHE A 25 -4.04 8.26 15.19
CA PHE A 25 -5.50 8.23 15.29
C PHE A 25 -6.15 7.75 13.99
N VAL A 26 -5.75 8.31 12.85
CA VAL A 26 -6.28 7.90 11.54
C VAL A 26 -5.99 6.43 11.28
N THR A 27 -4.78 5.95 11.56
CA THR A 27 -4.40 4.53 11.41
C THR A 27 -5.28 3.66 12.29
N SER A 28 -5.49 4.03 13.55
CA SER A 28 -6.32 3.24 14.48
C SER A 28 -7.76 3.12 13.98
N ILE A 29 -8.37 4.22 13.52
CA ILE A 29 -9.72 4.22 12.95
C ILE A 29 -9.78 3.33 11.70
N LEU A 30 -8.81 3.46 10.79
CA LEU A 30 -8.75 2.65 9.59
C LEU A 30 -8.63 1.15 9.90
N LEU A 31 -7.78 0.78 10.85
CA LEU A 31 -7.60 -0.62 11.24
C LEU A 31 -8.88 -1.21 11.84
N VAL A 32 -9.59 -0.47 12.71
CA VAL A 32 -10.87 -0.92 13.28
C VAL A 32 -11.92 -1.16 12.18
N ILE A 33 -12.02 -0.25 11.21
CA ILE A 33 -12.97 -0.41 10.11
C ILE A 33 -12.57 -1.62 9.24
N LEU A 34 -11.29 -1.75 8.90
CA LEU A 34 -10.82 -2.90 8.11
C LEU A 34 -11.03 -4.23 8.85
N GLU A 35 -10.79 -4.28 10.16
CA GLU A 35 -11.01 -5.48 10.96
C GLU A 35 -12.48 -5.91 10.96
N ALA A 36 -13.40 -4.95 11.10
CA ALA A 36 -14.83 -5.24 11.12
C ALA A 36 -15.38 -5.69 9.76
N PHE A 37 -14.89 -5.12 8.66
CA PHE A 37 -15.52 -5.29 7.34
C PHE A 37 -14.71 -6.18 6.36
N SER A 38 -13.38 -6.25 6.47
CA SER A 38 -12.54 -7.08 5.58
C SER A 38 -12.85 -8.59 5.64
N PRO A 39 -13.25 -9.20 6.78
CA PRO A 39 -13.62 -10.62 6.81
C PRO A 39 -14.89 -10.94 6.04
N ILE A 40 -15.88 -10.04 6.09
CA ILE A 40 -17.22 -10.23 5.52
C ILE A 40 -17.38 -9.62 4.12
N GLN A 41 -16.30 -9.06 3.57
CA GLN A 41 -16.31 -8.39 2.26
C GLN A 41 -16.68 -9.29 1.08
N LYS A 42 -16.58 -10.63 1.23
CA LYS A 42 -17.02 -11.60 0.20
C LYS A 42 -18.50 -11.97 0.32
N GLN A 43 -19.09 -11.72 1.47
CA GLN A 43 -20.47 -12.11 1.79
C GLN A 43 -21.46 -10.96 1.60
N THR A 44 -20.99 -9.72 1.73
CA THR A 44 -21.86 -8.53 1.68
C THR A 44 -21.31 -7.46 0.74
N ASP A 45 -22.14 -7.02 -0.21
CA ASP A 45 -21.77 -5.99 -1.19
C ASP A 45 -21.38 -4.66 -0.52
N ILE A 46 -22.04 -4.31 0.60
CA ILE A 46 -21.75 -3.09 1.36
C ILE A 46 -20.32 -3.14 1.93
N ALA A 47 -19.93 -4.25 2.56
CA ALA A 47 -18.58 -4.39 3.10
C ALA A 47 -17.53 -4.43 1.97
N HIS A 48 -17.86 -5.08 0.84
CA HIS A 48 -17.01 -5.08 -0.35
C HIS A 48 -16.71 -3.65 -0.83
N VAL A 49 -17.76 -2.87 -1.07
CA VAL A 49 -17.64 -1.48 -1.55
C VAL A 49 -16.92 -0.62 -0.53
N LEU A 50 -17.22 -0.74 0.77
CA LEU A 50 -16.58 0.05 1.81
C LEU A 50 -15.06 -0.22 1.87
N VAL A 51 -14.66 -1.49 1.93
CA VAL A 51 -13.24 -1.86 1.97
C VAL A 51 -12.55 -1.44 0.66
N TRP A 52 -13.21 -1.61 -0.49
CA TRP A 52 -12.68 -1.16 -1.78
C TRP A 52 -12.43 0.35 -1.81
N ILE A 53 -13.40 1.17 -1.37
CA ILE A 53 -13.24 2.63 -1.28
C ILE A 53 -12.07 3.00 -0.38
N LEU A 54 -11.95 2.38 0.79
CA LEU A 54 -10.88 2.66 1.74
C LEU A 54 -9.50 2.33 1.16
N GLN A 55 -9.37 1.21 0.43
CA GLN A 55 -8.12 0.80 -0.20
C GLN A 55 -7.73 1.76 -1.33
N VAL A 56 -8.67 2.08 -2.22
CA VAL A 56 -8.43 3.02 -3.32
C VAL A 56 -8.11 4.42 -2.78
N ALA A 57 -8.84 4.90 -1.77
CA ALA A 57 -8.57 6.19 -1.13
C ALA A 57 -7.18 6.21 -0.46
N SER A 58 -6.80 5.12 0.22
CA SER A 58 -5.48 5.02 0.85
C SER A 58 -4.35 5.03 -0.18
N MET A 59 -4.48 4.28 -1.28
CA MET A 59 -3.48 4.25 -2.35
C MET A 59 -3.37 5.61 -3.06
N THR A 60 -4.50 6.26 -3.36
CA THR A 60 -4.50 7.57 -4.02
C THR A 60 -3.90 8.66 -3.14
N LEU A 61 -4.25 8.71 -1.85
CA LEU A 61 -3.60 9.60 -0.88
C LEU A 61 -2.10 9.30 -0.77
N GLY A 62 -1.71 8.03 -0.76
CA GLY A 62 -0.33 7.59 -0.77
C GLY A 62 0.45 8.04 -2.01
N ILE A 63 -0.15 7.97 -3.21
CA ILE A 63 0.43 8.47 -4.46
C ILE A 63 0.66 9.98 -4.38
N ILE A 64 -0.36 10.73 -3.95
CA ILE A 64 -0.28 12.19 -3.81
C ILE A 64 0.81 12.56 -2.82
N ALA A 65 0.82 11.95 -1.62
CA ALA A 65 1.81 12.21 -0.59
C ALA A 65 3.24 11.86 -1.06
N THR A 66 3.44 10.69 -1.68
CA THR A 66 4.76 10.29 -2.21
C THR A 66 5.24 11.25 -3.28
N SER A 67 4.36 11.67 -4.20
CA SER A 67 4.70 12.61 -5.26
C SER A 67 5.08 13.98 -4.71
N LEU A 68 4.37 14.47 -3.68
CA LEU A 68 4.71 15.72 -3.00
C LEU A 68 6.07 15.63 -2.30
N ILE A 69 6.36 14.52 -1.61
CA ILE A 69 7.67 14.33 -0.96
C ILE A 69 8.77 14.23 -2.00
N PHE A 70 8.56 13.45 -3.07
CA PHE A 70 9.50 13.32 -4.17
C PHE A 70 9.83 14.68 -4.77
N TRP A 71 8.82 15.50 -5.04
CA TRP A 71 8.98 16.86 -5.53
C TRP A 71 9.77 17.76 -4.57
N THR A 72 9.42 17.74 -3.28
CA THR A 72 10.14 18.55 -2.27
C THR A 72 11.58 18.10 -2.07
N ALA A 73 11.86 16.79 -2.07
CA ALA A 73 13.20 16.23 -1.99
C ALA A 73 14.05 16.61 -3.22
N TYR A 74 13.44 16.55 -4.41
CA TYR A 74 14.09 16.96 -5.66
C TYR A 74 14.48 18.44 -5.64
N GLN A 75 13.56 19.32 -5.23
CA GLN A 75 13.85 20.76 -5.10
C GLN A 75 14.96 21.04 -4.08
N HIS A 76 14.89 20.40 -2.91
CA HIS A 76 15.88 20.58 -1.85
C HIS A 76 17.28 20.12 -2.29
N THR A 77 17.38 18.96 -2.94
CA THR A 77 18.64 18.42 -3.46
C THR A 77 19.23 19.36 -4.51
N LYS A 78 18.42 19.82 -5.48
CA LYS A 78 18.88 20.77 -6.51
C LYS A 78 19.47 22.05 -5.93
N CYS A 79 18.86 22.60 -4.88
CA CYS A 79 19.39 23.79 -4.20
C CYS A 79 20.66 23.51 -3.36
N LYS A 80 20.82 22.28 -2.83
CA LYS A 80 21.99 21.91 -2.02
C LYS A 80 23.23 21.60 -2.87
N THR A 81 23.06 21.02 -4.06
CA THR A 81 24.17 20.68 -4.97
C THR A 81 24.96 21.92 -5.42
N GLU A 82 24.38 23.12 -5.34
CA GLU A 82 25.11 24.38 -5.56
C GLU A 82 26.04 24.79 -4.39
N SER A 83 25.91 24.20 -3.20
CA SER A 83 26.53 24.73 -1.98
C SER A 83 27.48 23.80 -1.23
N GLU A 84 27.43 22.47 -1.35
CA GLU A 84 28.46 21.55 -0.81
C GLU A 84 28.13 20.08 -1.12
N SER A 85 29.07 19.36 -1.74
CA SER A 85 29.00 17.91 -1.94
C SER A 85 29.71 17.17 -0.80
N GLU A 86 28.97 16.83 0.26
CA GLU A 86 29.49 15.97 1.32
C GLU A 86 29.38 14.50 0.87
N SER A 87 30.51 13.78 0.83
CA SER A 87 30.55 12.36 0.48
C SER A 87 29.88 11.53 1.57
N ARG A 88 28.70 10.99 1.28
CA ARG A 88 27.96 10.10 2.19
C ARG A 88 28.57 8.70 2.13
N ASN A 89 28.99 8.18 3.28
CA ASN A 89 29.46 6.79 3.38
C ASN A 89 28.32 5.83 3.02
N ASP A 90 28.54 5.00 2.00
CA ASP A 90 27.58 4.00 1.57
C ASP A 90 27.54 2.82 2.55
N ASP A 91 26.43 2.68 3.28
CA ASP A 91 26.16 1.49 4.08
C ASP A 91 25.77 0.32 3.16
N PRO A 92 26.57 -0.76 3.05
CA PRO A 92 26.29 -1.89 2.15
C PRO A 92 24.99 -2.62 2.52
N SER A 93 24.54 -2.52 3.78
CA SER A 93 23.26 -3.08 4.25
C SER A 93 22.04 -2.41 3.62
N MET A 94 22.16 -1.15 3.17
CA MET A 94 21.09 -0.39 2.53
C MET A 94 20.79 -0.94 1.12
N GLY A 95 21.83 -1.33 0.38
CA GLY A 95 21.70 -1.90 -0.96
C GLY A 95 21.00 -3.25 -0.97
N LEU A 96 21.31 -4.13 -0.01
CA LEU A 96 20.66 -5.43 0.13
C LEU A 96 19.17 -5.29 0.46
N LYS A 97 18.82 -4.36 1.37
CA LYS A 97 17.41 -4.06 1.65
C LYS A 97 16.72 -3.52 0.39
N LEU A 98 17.34 -2.62 -0.35
CA LEU A 98 16.74 -2.10 -1.58
C LEU A 98 16.45 -3.21 -2.61
N LEU A 99 17.37 -4.18 -2.75
CA LEU A 99 17.16 -5.36 -3.60
C LEU A 99 15.91 -6.15 -3.19
N PHE A 100 15.74 -6.43 -1.88
CA PHE A 100 14.55 -7.11 -1.38
C PHE A 100 13.27 -6.31 -1.62
N LEU A 101 13.32 -4.99 -1.46
CA LEU A 101 12.18 -4.11 -1.75
C LEU A 101 11.75 -4.23 -3.22
N TRP A 102 12.70 -4.20 -4.15
CA TRP A 102 12.43 -4.37 -5.58
C TRP A 102 11.87 -5.76 -5.90
N PHE A 103 12.40 -6.81 -5.28
CA PHE A 103 11.89 -8.16 -5.45
C PHE A 103 10.44 -8.31 -4.97
N PHE A 104 10.10 -7.76 -3.80
CA PHE A 104 8.74 -7.76 -3.28
C PHE A 104 7.79 -6.90 -4.12
N ALA A 105 8.24 -5.75 -4.59
CA ALA A 105 7.48 -4.90 -5.50
C ALA A 105 7.17 -5.62 -6.82
N PHE A 106 8.17 -6.28 -7.41
CA PHE A 106 7.99 -7.06 -8.63
C PHE A 106 6.97 -8.18 -8.42
N SER A 107 7.05 -8.89 -7.28
CA SER A 107 6.09 -9.93 -6.91
C SER A 107 4.66 -9.37 -6.80
N LEU A 108 4.50 -8.20 -6.19
CA LEU A 108 3.20 -7.53 -6.08
C LEU A 108 2.66 -7.11 -7.47
N LEU A 109 3.50 -6.54 -8.32
CA LEU A 109 3.12 -6.17 -9.69
C LEU A 109 2.72 -7.39 -10.51
N LEU A 110 3.46 -8.50 -10.38
CA LEU A 110 3.16 -9.76 -11.06
C LEU A 110 1.82 -10.33 -10.60
N GLN A 111 1.56 -10.35 -9.29
CA GLN A 111 0.28 -10.81 -8.74
C GLN A 111 -0.89 -9.97 -9.27
N THR A 112 -0.77 -8.64 -9.21
CA THR A 112 -1.81 -7.73 -9.72
C THR A 112 -2.02 -7.90 -11.23
N SER A 113 -0.94 -8.16 -11.98
CA SER A 113 -1.01 -8.43 -13.42
C SER A 113 -1.75 -9.73 -13.74
N PHE A 114 -1.52 -10.81 -12.98
CA PHE A 114 -2.26 -12.05 -13.15
C PHE A 114 -3.76 -11.87 -12.90
N SER A 115 -4.12 -11.21 -11.79
CA SER A 115 -5.52 -10.91 -11.50
C SER A 115 -6.18 -10.13 -12.63
N LEU A 116 -5.51 -9.09 -13.15
CA LEU A 116 -6.01 -8.30 -14.27
C LEU A 116 -6.12 -9.11 -15.56
N ALA A 117 -5.16 -9.99 -15.83
CA ALA A 117 -5.15 -10.83 -17.03
C ALA A 117 -6.30 -11.86 -17.02
N VAL A 118 -6.59 -12.47 -15.87
CA VAL A 118 -7.74 -13.39 -15.72
C VAL A 118 -9.05 -12.63 -15.90
N ASP A 119 -9.17 -11.47 -15.27
CA ASP A 119 -10.31 -10.56 -15.40
C ASP A 119 -10.58 -10.21 -16.87
N LEU A 120 -9.56 -9.82 -17.62
CA LEU A 120 -9.66 -9.50 -19.05
C LEU A 120 -10.01 -10.72 -19.90
N ASP A 121 -9.40 -11.88 -19.66
CA ASP A 121 -9.71 -13.14 -20.36
C ASP A 121 -11.20 -13.50 -20.22
N CYS A 122 -11.76 -13.32 -19.02
CA CYS A 122 -13.18 -13.57 -18.76
C CYS A 122 -14.12 -12.54 -19.39
N LEU A 123 -13.70 -11.28 -19.53
CA LEU A 123 -14.46 -10.29 -20.29
C LEU A 123 -14.51 -10.65 -21.78
N PHE A 124 -13.36 -10.99 -22.39
CA PHE A 124 -13.31 -11.30 -23.81
C PHE A 124 -14.15 -12.52 -24.20
N LYS A 125 -14.36 -13.45 -23.25
CA LYS A 125 -15.25 -14.60 -23.41
C LYS A 125 -16.74 -14.26 -23.22
N GLY A 126 -17.07 -13.03 -22.83
CA GLY A 126 -18.45 -12.59 -22.56
C GLY A 126 -19.03 -13.15 -21.26
N GLU A 127 -18.18 -13.70 -20.39
CA GLU A 127 -18.59 -14.39 -19.16
C GLU A 127 -18.55 -13.49 -17.91
N ALA A 128 -18.16 -12.22 -18.06
CA ALA A 128 -18.07 -11.23 -16.98
C ALA A 128 -18.85 -9.95 -17.28
N ARG A 129 -19.45 -9.35 -16.25
CA ARG A 129 -20.06 -8.01 -16.34
C ARG A 129 -18.97 -6.93 -16.53
N PRO A 130 -19.19 -5.96 -17.45
CA PRO A 130 -18.18 -4.95 -17.77
C PRO A 130 -17.93 -3.94 -16.63
N PHE A 131 -18.94 -3.62 -15.82
CA PHE A 131 -18.82 -2.60 -14.77
C PHE A 131 -17.94 -3.03 -13.57
N PRO A 132 -18.13 -4.21 -12.95
CA PRO A 132 -17.22 -4.72 -11.91
C PRO A 132 -15.78 -4.88 -12.41
N LEU A 133 -15.61 -5.27 -13.67
CA LEU A 133 -14.30 -5.40 -14.28
C LEU A 133 -13.59 -4.05 -14.39
N LEU A 134 -14.29 -3.00 -14.81
CA LEU A 134 -13.71 -1.66 -14.93
C LEU A 134 -13.21 -1.15 -13.56
N LEU A 135 -13.96 -1.44 -12.49
CA LEU A 135 -13.55 -1.13 -11.11
C LEU A 135 -12.33 -1.95 -10.67
N SER A 136 -12.29 -3.24 -11.01
CA SER A 136 -11.13 -4.10 -10.75
C SER A 136 -9.88 -3.59 -11.48
N ALA A 137 -10.00 -3.34 -12.78
CA ALA A 137 -8.92 -2.80 -13.62
C ALA A 137 -8.43 -1.44 -13.12
N PHE A 138 -9.34 -0.55 -12.74
CA PHE A 138 -8.99 0.73 -12.14
C PHE A 138 -8.21 0.57 -10.84
N SER A 139 -8.66 -0.32 -9.95
CA SER A 139 -7.96 -0.61 -8.69
C SER A 139 -6.57 -1.22 -8.90
N ALA A 140 -6.43 -2.10 -9.91
CA ALA A 140 -5.17 -2.71 -10.29
C ALA A 140 -4.18 -1.64 -10.80
N LEU A 141 -4.63 -0.74 -11.67
CA LEU A 141 -3.81 0.36 -12.19
C LEU A 141 -3.34 1.31 -11.06
N ILE A 142 -4.24 1.66 -10.13
CA ILE A 142 -3.88 2.47 -8.96
C ILE A 142 -2.83 1.74 -8.10
N SER A 143 -3.03 0.46 -7.82
CA SER A 143 -2.11 -0.34 -7.02
C SER A 143 -0.72 -0.45 -7.65
N MET A 144 -0.67 -0.70 -8.97
CA MET A 144 0.59 -0.71 -9.72
C MET A 144 1.28 0.65 -9.67
N THR A 145 0.53 1.74 -9.90
CA THR A 145 1.04 3.11 -9.87
C THR A 145 1.61 3.46 -8.49
N PHE A 146 0.87 3.15 -7.42
CA PHE A 146 1.32 3.35 -6.05
C PHE A 146 2.63 2.62 -5.77
N THR A 147 2.71 1.35 -6.15
CA THR A 147 3.89 0.50 -5.96
C THR A 147 5.11 1.06 -6.70
N ILE A 148 4.95 1.41 -7.98
CA ILE A 148 6.05 1.92 -8.83
C ILE A 148 6.56 3.25 -8.29
N ILE A 149 5.66 4.20 -7.99
CA ILE A 149 6.04 5.52 -7.47
C ILE A 149 6.74 5.39 -6.12
N GLN A 150 6.24 4.53 -5.23
CA GLN A 150 6.82 4.33 -3.91
C GLN A 150 8.22 3.72 -3.97
N VAL A 151 8.42 2.66 -4.76
CA VAL A 151 9.73 2.03 -4.92
C VAL A 151 10.71 2.97 -5.60
N GLY A 152 10.27 3.71 -6.61
CA GLY A 152 11.07 4.75 -7.26
C GLY A 152 11.49 5.83 -6.27
N PHE A 153 10.57 6.33 -5.45
CA PHE A 153 10.87 7.31 -4.40
C PHE A 153 11.85 6.76 -3.36
N ILE A 154 11.64 5.55 -2.83
CA ILE A 154 12.56 4.97 -1.83
C ILE A 154 13.95 4.76 -2.42
N SER A 155 14.04 4.34 -3.69
CA SER A 155 15.31 4.20 -4.40
C SER A 155 16.03 5.55 -4.52
N TYR A 156 15.30 6.62 -4.86
CA TYR A 156 15.83 7.98 -4.97
C TYR A 156 16.21 8.59 -3.61
N ALA A 157 15.37 8.39 -2.59
CA ALA A 157 15.52 8.96 -1.25
C ALA A 157 16.75 8.42 -0.50
N ARG A 158 17.37 7.33 -0.99
CA ARG A 158 18.68 6.86 -0.50
C ARG A 158 19.75 7.94 -0.62
N GLU A 159 19.75 8.64 -1.74
CA GLU A 159 20.79 9.60 -2.10
C GLU A 159 20.35 11.04 -1.86
N ALA A 160 19.04 11.29 -1.82
CA ALA A 160 18.48 12.62 -1.59
C ALA A 160 18.47 13.02 -0.11
N ASP A 161 18.71 14.31 0.16
CA ASP A 161 18.48 14.90 1.47
C ASP A 161 17.04 15.37 1.59
N LEU A 162 16.28 14.75 2.49
CA LEU A 162 14.91 15.12 2.77
C LEU A 162 14.84 16.35 3.68
N PRO A 163 14.01 17.35 3.34
CA PRO A 163 13.80 18.49 4.20
C PRO A 163 13.09 18.07 5.49
N LYS A 164 13.65 18.38 6.67
CA LYS A 164 13.08 18.06 8.00
C LYS A 164 11.89 18.96 8.38
N THR A 165 11.01 19.25 7.43
CA THR A 165 9.83 20.10 7.62
C THR A 165 8.65 19.29 8.14
N SER A 166 7.73 19.94 8.87
CA SER A 166 6.48 19.31 9.32
C SER A 166 5.66 18.73 8.17
N LYS A 167 5.65 19.39 7.01
CA LYS A 167 4.96 18.94 5.79
C LYS A 167 5.53 17.63 5.24
N ALA A 168 6.85 17.52 5.15
CA ALA A 168 7.51 16.30 4.68
C ALA A 168 7.23 15.13 5.64
N VAL A 169 7.31 15.37 6.96
CA VAL A 169 7.00 14.36 7.98
C VAL A 169 5.54 13.90 7.89
N LEU A 170 4.59 14.81 7.74
CA LEU A 170 3.17 14.46 7.57
C LEU A 170 2.94 13.62 6.32
N CYS A 171 3.59 13.95 5.20
CA CYS A 171 3.46 13.16 3.97
C CYS A 171 4.09 11.77 4.13
N LEU A 172 5.27 11.66 4.76
CA LEU A 172 5.92 10.37 5.03
C LEU A 172 5.02 9.47 5.88
N LEU A 173 4.46 10.03 6.96
CA LEU A 173 3.54 9.32 7.83
C LEU A 173 2.26 8.93 7.09
N THR A 174 1.71 9.79 6.23
CA THR A 174 0.54 9.46 5.38
C THR A 174 0.81 8.24 4.49
N VAL A 175 2.00 8.15 3.88
CA VAL A 175 2.39 6.98 3.07
C VAL A 175 2.53 5.73 3.95
N VAL A 176 3.07 5.85 5.16
CA VAL A 176 3.13 4.74 6.12
C VAL A 176 1.72 4.28 6.53
N VAL A 177 0.78 5.19 6.79
CA VAL A 177 -0.62 4.85 7.08
C VAL A 177 -1.24 4.10 5.91
N ALA A 178 -1.04 4.56 4.67
CA ALA A 178 -1.53 3.88 3.48
C ALA A 178 -0.97 2.45 3.37
N ASN A 179 0.33 2.27 3.57
CA ASN A 179 0.97 0.96 3.56
C ASN A 179 0.37 0.03 4.63
N LEU A 180 0.19 0.51 5.86
CA LEU A 180 -0.37 -0.28 6.95
C LEU A 180 -1.82 -0.68 6.67
N ALA A 181 -2.63 0.22 6.11
CA ALA A 181 -4.01 -0.09 5.72
C ALA A 181 -4.08 -1.16 4.62
N ILE A 182 -3.20 -1.10 3.62
CA ILE A 182 -3.12 -2.09 2.53
C ILE A 182 -2.63 -3.44 3.07
N TRP A 183 -1.59 -3.41 3.90
CA TRP A 183 -1.02 -4.59 4.54
C TRP A 183 -2.05 -5.31 5.40
N PHE A 184 -2.72 -4.58 6.30
CA PHE A 184 -3.68 -5.16 7.24
C PHE A 184 -4.87 -5.78 6.52
N ASN A 185 -5.43 -5.09 5.52
CA ASN A 185 -6.50 -5.66 4.70
C ASN A 185 -6.05 -6.94 3.97
N SER A 186 -4.81 -6.97 3.45
CA SER A 186 -4.26 -8.15 2.79
C SER A 186 -4.10 -9.31 3.78
N PHE A 187 -3.57 -9.02 4.98
CA PHE A 187 -3.42 -9.99 6.06
C PHE A 187 -4.76 -10.62 6.47
N VAL A 188 -5.77 -9.80 6.77
CA VAL A 188 -7.10 -10.27 7.17
C VAL A 188 -7.76 -11.06 6.05
N ARG A 189 -7.65 -10.61 4.79
CA ARG A 189 -8.21 -11.31 3.63
C ARG A 189 -7.57 -12.68 3.43
N ASP A 190 -6.25 -12.78 3.56
CA ASP A 190 -5.52 -14.01 3.31
C ASP A 190 -5.73 -15.04 4.42
N GLN A 191 -5.82 -14.61 5.69
CA GLN A 191 -6.22 -15.50 6.79
C GLN A 191 -7.60 -16.11 6.53
N ASN A 192 -8.59 -15.29 6.18
CA ASN A 192 -9.94 -15.80 5.89
C ASN A 192 -9.98 -16.76 4.70
N ASN A 193 -9.14 -16.53 3.68
CA ASN A 193 -9.04 -17.45 2.54
C ASN A 193 -8.40 -18.79 2.92
N LEU A 194 -7.36 -18.80 3.76
CA LEU A 194 -6.73 -20.03 4.25
C LEU A 194 -7.68 -20.85 5.15
N PHE A 195 -8.45 -20.18 6.01
CA PHE A 195 -9.49 -20.84 6.81
C PHE A 195 -10.65 -21.38 5.93
N ALA A 196 -11.02 -20.66 4.87
CA ALA A 196 -12.04 -21.12 3.92
C ALA A 196 -11.58 -22.32 3.08
N ILE A 197 -10.29 -22.40 2.70
CA ILE A 197 -9.71 -23.54 1.97
C ILE A 197 -9.68 -24.79 2.85
N GLY A 198 -9.39 -24.67 4.15
CA GLY A 198 -9.48 -25.78 5.10
C GLY A 198 -10.88 -26.42 5.21
N ASN A 199 -11.92 -25.63 4.93
CA ASN A 199 -13.32 -26.10 4.88
C ASN A 199 -13.82 -26.38 3.44
N MET A 200 -12.98 -26.19 2.41
CA MET A 200 -13.37 -26.38 1.00
C MET A 200 -13.49 -27.87 0.59
N SER A 201 -13.16 -28.81 1.48
CA SER A 201 -13.61 -30.20 1.31
C SER A 201 -15.12 -30.36 1.58
N GLN A 202 -15.80 -29.34 2.11
CA GLN A 202 -17.19 -29.44 2.57
C GLN A 202 -18.19 -28.59 1.74
N TYR A 203 -17.72 -27.73 0.83
CA TYR A 203 -18.58 -26.84 0.00
C TYR A 203 -18.61 -27.21 -1.49
N LEU A 204 -18.13 -28.40 -1.86
CA LEU A 204 -18.26 -28.94 -3.22
C LEU A 204 -19.68 -29.42 -3.58
N ASN A 205 -20.68 -29.19 -2.72
CA ASN A 205 -22.09 -29.45 -3.03
C ASN A 205 -22.84 -28.15 -3.35
N GLU A 206 -23.10 -28.02 -4.65
CA GLU A 206 -24.34 -27.53 -5.26
C GLU A 206 -24.75 -26.05 -5.14
N SER A 207 -24.83 -25.45 -6.34
CA SER A 207 -25.99 -24.69 -6.86
C SER A 207 -25.95 -23.15 -6.96
N ILE A 208 -24.85 -22.46 -6.63
CA ILE A 208 -24.72 -21.00 -6.91
C ILE A 208 -23.30 -20.62 -7.33
N LEU A 209 -22.66 -21.41 -8.21
CA LEU A 209 -21.45 -20.95 -8.88
C LEU A 209 -21.86 -20.11 -10.10
N ARG A 210 -21.97 -18.78 -9.91
CA ARG A 210 -22.23 -17.83 -11.00
C ARG A 210 -21.27 -18.12 -12.16
N ASN A 211 -21.74 -18.15 -13.41
CA ASN A 211 -20.89 -18.36 -14.61
C ASN A 211 -19.61 -17.50 -14.60
N GLU A 212 -19.67 -16.29 -14.05
CA GLU A 212 -18.53 -15.37 -13.88
C GLU A 212 -17.38 -15.98 -13.06
N THR A 213 -17.70 -16.72 -12.00
CA THR A 213 -16.69 -17.38 -11.15
C THR A 213 -16.13 -18.65 -11.80
N LEU A 214 -16.90 -19.32 -12.65
CA LEU A 214 -16.44 -20.52 -13.36
C LEU A 214 -15.32 -20.20 -14.36
N CYS A 215 -15.43 -19.06 -15.04
CA CYS A 215 -14.38 -18.56 -15.95
C CYS A 215 -13.05 -18.37 -15.21
N PHE A 216 -13.13 -17.70 -14.06
CA PHE A 216 -11.97 -17.37 -13.24
C PHE A 216 -11.18 -18.63 -12.86
N TRP A 217 -11.86 -19.67 -12.36
CA TRP A 217 -11.23 -20.94 -11.97
C TRP A 217 -10.73 -21.80 -13.14
N LYS A 218 -11.34 -21.68 -14.32
CA LYS A 218 -10.93 -22.45 -15.51
C LYS A 218 -9.80 -21.81 -16.31
N SER A 219 -9.50 -20.52 -16.09
CA SER A 219 -8.50 -19.82 -16.88
C SER A 219 -7.12 -20.50 -16.75
N PRO A 220 -6.41 -20.76 -17.85
CA PRO A 220 -5.06 -21.33 -17.77
C PRO A 220 -4.08 -20.38 -17.05
N ILE A 221 -4.36 -19.08 -17.08
CA ILE A 221 -3.59 -18.05 -16.38
C ILE A 221 -3.76 -18.22 -14.86
N GLN A 222 -4.98 -18.50 -14.40
CA GLN A 222 -5.27 -18.74 -13.00
C GLN A 222 -4.49 -19.95 -12.45
N LYS A 223 -4.34 -21.03 -13.24
CA LYS A 223 -3.54 -22.20 -12.82
C LYS A 223 -2.07 -21.85 -12.59
N VAL A 224 -1.50 -21.00 -13.44
CA VAL A 224 -0.13 -20.50 -13.26
C VAL A 224 -0.03 -19.60 -12.03
N ALA A 225 -1.00 -18.70 -11.85
CA ALA A 225 -1.06 -17.81 -10.69
C ALA A 225 -1.18 -18.58 -9.37
N GLU A 226 -1.97 -19.65 -9.31
CA GLU A 226 -2.12 -20.54 -8.15
C GLU A 226 -0.80 -21.23 -7.78
N GLY A 227 -0.04 -21.71 -8.78
CA GLY A 227 1.27 -22.30 -8.55
C GLY A 227 2.29 -21.31 -7.97
N LEU A 228 2.15 -20.01 -8.26
CA LEU A 228 3.02 -18.94 -7.76
C LEU A 228 2.53 -18.33 -6.44
N LEU A 229 1.26 -18.50 -6.09
CA LEU A 229 0.64 -17.95 -4.88
C LEU A 229 1.43 -18.16 -3.57
N PRO A 230 2.03 -19.34 -3.28
CA PRO A 230 2.81 -19.53 -2.04
C PRO A 230 4.05 -18.62 -1.95
N TYR A 231 4.55 -18.12 -3.07
CA TYR A 231 5.68 -17.17 -3.11
C TYR A 231 5.20 -15.72 -3.17
N LEU A 232 4.10 -15.45 -3.87
CA LEU A 232 3.57 -14.10 -4.07
C LEU A 232 2.86 -13.53 -2.84
N VAL A 233 2.15 -14.37 -2.07
CA VAL A 233 1.41 -13.92 -0.88
C VAL A 233 2.34 -13.40 0.22
N PRO A 234 3.40 -14.13 0.63
CA PRO A 234 4.37 -13.60 1.59
C PRO A 234 5.03 -12.31 1.08
N ALA A 235 5.45 -12.28 -0.19
CA ALA A 235 6.10 -11.11 -0.78
C ALA A 235 5.21 -9.85 -0.72
N ARG A 236 3.89 -9.99 -0.96
CA ARG A 236 2.92 -8.89 -0.80
C ARG A 236 2.82 -8.40 0.64
N LEU A 237 2.77 -9.31 1.60
CA LEU A 237 2.67 -8.95 3.02
C LEU A 237 3.97 -8.27 3.50
N GLU A 238 5.12 -8.73 3.04
CA GLU A 238 6.40 -8.13 3.39
C GLU A 238 6.60 -6.75 2.76
N PHE A 239 6.14 -6.54 1.51
CA PHE A 239 6.33 -5.25 0.82
C PHE A 239 5.85 -4.05 1.64
N GLY A 240 4.61 -4.09 2.15
CA GLY A 240 4.02 -2.96 2.88
C GLY A 240 4.77 -2.63 4.18
N LEU A 241 5.19 -3.66 4.93
CA LEU A 241 5.98 -3.48 6.15
C LEU A 241 7.37 -2.97 5.85
N PHE A 242 8.01 -3.52 4.82
CA PHE A 242 9.37 -3.19 4.46
C PHE A 242 9.49 -1.78 3.89
N ALA A 243 8.58 -1.38 3.00
CA ALA A 243 8.46 -0.02 2.49
C ALA A 243 8.23 0.98 3.64
N SER A 244 7.34 0.65 4.60
CA SER A 244 7.11 1.49 5.78
C SER A 244 8.34 1.62 6.67
N SER A 245 9.07 0.52 6.89
CA SER A 245 10.32 0.55 7.66
C SER A 245 11.39 1.41 7.00
N PHE A 246 11.45 1.50 5.68
CA PHE A 246 12.34 2.41 4.98
C PHE A 246 11.92 3.87 5.20
N LEU A 247 10.63 4.17 5.01
CA LEU A 247 10.09 5.52 5.15
C LEU A 247 10.24 6.09 6.56
N LEU A 248 10.13 5.25 7.60
CA LEU A 248 10.33 5.67 8.99
C LEU A 248 11.80 5.91 9.36
N ARG A 249 12.75 5.40 8.58
CA ARG A 249 14.20 5.61 8.79
C ARG A 249 14.72 6.86 8.09
N LEU A 250 14.02 7.34 7.07
CA LEU A 250 14.31 8.59 6.35
C LEU A 250 14.02 9.81 7.23
#